data_AF-A0AAW7QPF6-F1
#
_entry.id   AF-A0AAW7QPF6-F1
#
_cell.length_a   1.000
_cell.length_b   1.000
_cell.length_c   1.000
_cell.angle_alpha   90.00
_cell.angle_beta   90.00
_cell.angle_gamma   90.00
#
_symmetry.space_group_name_H-M   'P 1'
#
loop_
_entity.id
_entity.type
_entity.pdbx_description
1 polymer ?
#
loop_
_entity_poly.entity_id
_entity_poly.type
_entity_poly.pdbx_seq_one_letter_code
_entity_poly.pdbx_strand_id
1 'polypeptide(L)'
;MLDADNLAALTVAELVAHVRELRQANAQLRRQLRPIGPPLAAQALTEELIRQTALLTRLGIEFREDIEPTALVQQVLQSITVHLPADEATIILVGPDQTPQHALTVSLGAPRLLPNERAAELLAHGSAGWALRHGSSVILLDLANETQRFQLRETGTATGSVEPSSGSLIATPIRQSVATIGVLTVYRLATHAFGSHELMLIESIAAQIGIAIGAARFHQQHRLRQQHMLTLINFGQMAGSAQTASDVAGQCHQIARDVFAARWGLLFLRSTSQGQPEWIAPTNISLEAPVAAAGGAVKLTVESQSVVTMALTDEQTCIAIPLMHDGHAIGGLALGYSGTQLNPSTIDWNLLDLFARQTATICVTLQLVARLREQTQLLEELVTERTNQLQRSRDLLRIVFDSLPEGIALFDETERLVAINTVFANQIVGRHPRELVGKTYAQLLRILERAAPTAIEFLAQRQEHQHLRIRQALPEGERSYLIERLEIPPSHGQPASRLELWRREV
;
A
#
# COMPACT_ATOMS: atom_id res chain seq x y z
N MET A 1 40.42 5.47 -57.49
CA MET A 1 39.04 4.98 -57.48
C MET A 1 39.12 3.53 -57.00
N LEU A 2 38.52 3.21 -55.87
CA LEU A 2 38.35 1.83 -55.42
C LEU A 2 37.03 1.33 -56.03
N ASP A 3 37.06 0.17 -56.67
CA ASP A 3 35.88 -0.46 -57.30
C ASP A 3 34.82 -0.82 -56.25
N ALA A 4 33.55 -0.66 -56.63
CA ALA A 4 32.39 -0.87 -55.74
C ALA A 4 32.32 -2.29 -55.15
N ASP A 5 32.91 -3.29 -55.82
CA ASP A 5 32.95 -4.68 -55.35
C ASP A 5 33.90 -4.91 -54.16
N ASN A 6 34.87 -4.00 -53.92
CA ASN A 6 35.80 -4.10 -52.78
C ASN A 6 35.23 -3.55 -51.46
N LEU A 7 34.09 -2.83 -51.49
CA LEU A 7 33.47 -2.26 -50.29
C LEU A 7 32.72 -3.29 -49.45
N ALA A 8 32.25 -4.39 -50.07
CA ALA A 8 31.48 -5.43 -49.40
C ALA A 8 32.34 -6.43 -48.60
N ALA A 9 33.66 -6.45 -48.83
CA ALA A 9 34.60 -7.37 -48.18
C ALA A 9 35.33 -6.75 -46.96
N LEU A 10 35.16 -5.45 -46.72
CA LEU A 10 35.81 -4.74 -45.62
C LEU A 10 35.08 -4.99 -44.30
N THR A 11 35.85 -5.25 -43.25
CA THR A 11 35.32 -5.31 -41.89
C THR A 11 34.83 -3.92 -41.44
N VAL A 12 33.91 -3.86 -40.47
CA VAL A 12 33.38 -2.59 -39.93
C VAL A 12 34.52 -1.68 -39.43
N ALA A 13 35.62 -2.25 -38.93
CA ALA A 13 36.79 -1.49 -38.49
C ALA A 13 37.55 -0.81 -39.65
N GLU A 14 37.73 -1.51 -40.77
CA GLU A 14 38.41 -0.97 -41.95
C GLU A 14 37.55 0.10 -42.65
N LEU A 15 36.22 -0.09 -42.68
CA LEU A 15 35.30 0.91 -43.20
C LEU A 15 35.33 2.21 -42.38
N VAL A 16 35.38 2.09 -41.05
CA VAL A 16 35.52 3.24 -40.14
C VAL A 16 36.84 3.96 -40.35
N ALA A 17 37.94 3.24 -40.57
CA ALA A 17 39.26 3.83 -40.86
C ALA A 17 39.24 4.61 -42.19
N HIS A 18 38.66 4.05 -43.25
CA HIS A 18 38.53 4.73 -44.55
C HIS A 18 37.62 5.98 -44.47
N VAL A 19 36.52 5.93 -43.73
CA VAL A 19 35.67 7.11 -43.51
C VAL A 19 36.44 8.22 -42.78
N ARG A 20 37.30 7.87 -41.81
CA ARG A 20 38.17 8.84 -41.14
C ARG A 20 39.19 9.47 -42.09
N GLU A 21 39.87 8.68 -42.92
CA GLU A 21 40.82 9.20 -43.93
C GLU A 21 40.13 10.13 -44.93
N LEU A 22 38.94 9.75 -45.42
CA LEU A 22 38.15 10.59 -46.34
C LEU A 22 37.70 11.89 -45.71
N ARG A 23 37.31 11.88 -44.42
CA ARG A 23 36.98 13.10 -43.68
C ARG A 23 38.19 14.00 -43.50
N GLN A 24 39.36 13.44 -43.19
CA GLN A 24 40.61 14.20 -43.09
C GLN A 24 41.00 14.85 -44.44
N ALA A 25 40.95 14.10 -45.53
CA ALA A 25 41.23 14.60 -46.87
C ALA A 25 40.26 15.72 -47.29
N ASN A 26 38.96 15.55 -47.01
CA ASN A 26 37.95 16.58 -47.28
C ASN A 26 38.15 17.85 -46.44
N ALA A 27 38.53 17.71 -45.17
CA ALA A 27 38.83 18.85 -44.31
C ALA A 27 40.06 19.64 -44.82
N GLN A 28 41.09 18.94 -45.31
CA GLN A 28 42.26 19.54 -45.95
C GLN A 28 41.90 20.30 -47.23
N LEU A 29 41.09 19.70 -48.10
CA LEU A 29 40.59 20.32 -49.33
C LEU A 29 39.76 21.58 -49.05
N ARG A 30 38.86 21.53 -48.07
CA ARG A 30 38.06 22.70 -47.66
C ARG A 30 38.90 23.85 -47.12
N ARG A 31 40.03 23.56 -46.45
CA ARG A 31 40.98 24.60 -46.00
C ARG A 31 41.70 25.28 -47.17
N GLN A 32 41.97 24.55 -48.26
CA GLN A 32 42.60 25.07 -49.47
C GLN A 32 41.62 25.89 -50.34
N LEU A 33 40.33 25.51 -50.35
CA LEU A 33 39.26 26.20 -51.05
C LEU A 33 38.61 27.27 -50.15
N ARG A 34 39.28 28.42 -49.95
CA ARG A 34 38.59 29.64 -49.46
C ARG A 34 37.84 30.30 -50.64
N PRO A 35 36.53 30.54 -50.55
CA PRO A 35 35.80 31.23 -51.61
C PRO A 35 36.24 32.70 -51.70
N ILE A 36 36.69 33.10 -52.89
CA ILE A 36 37.00 34.48 -53.25
C ILE A 36 35.70 35.11 -53.75
N GLY A 37 34.98 35.87 -52.91
CA GLY A 37 33.81 36.67 -53.34
C GLY A 37 32.86 37.15 -52.22
N PRO A 38 32.42 38.44 -52.20
CA PRO A 38 31.61 39.01 -51.12
C PRO A 38 30.11 38.62 -51.01
N PRO A 39 29.33 38.21 -52.04
CA PRO A 39 27.90 37.91 -51.84
C PRO A 39 27.61 36.48 -51.32
N LEU A 40 28.47 35.50 -51.60
CA LEU A 40 28.28 34.10 -51.20
C LEU A 40 28.61 33.84 -49.73
N ALA A 41 29.55 34.60 -49.14
CA ALA A 41 29.94 34.42 -47.74
C ALA A 41 28.82 34.86 -46.77
N ALA A 42 28.09 35.93 -47.10
CA ALA A 42 26.97 36.40 -46.29
C ALA A 42 25.77 35.44 -46.36
N GLN A 43 25.46 34.90 -47.54
CA GLN A 43 24.41 33.88 -47.71
C GLN A 43 24.77 32.57 -46.99
N ALA A 44 26.01 32.09 -47.13
CA ALA A 44 26.47 30.90 -46.42
C ALA A 44 26.45 31.07 -44.90
N LEU A 45 26.80 32.26 -44.38
CA LEU A 45 26.70 32.57 -42.95
C LEU A 45 25.22 32.58 -42.48
N THR A 46 24.33 33.14 -43.29
CA THR A 46 22.89 33.20 -42.96
C THR A 46 22.27 31.81 -42.96
N GLU A 47 22.59 30.97 -43.95
CA GLU A 47 22.16 29.57 -44.01
C GLU A 47 22.70 28.76 -42.82
N GLU A 48 23.96 28.99 -42.43
CA GLU A 48 24.54 28.34 -41.25
C GLU A 48 23.83 28.77 -39.96
N LEU A 49 23.53 30.06 -39.79
CA LEU A 49 22.75 30.55 -38.66
C LEU A 49 21.32 29.99 -38.64
N ILE A 50 20.66 29.87 -39.80
CA ILE A 50 19.34 29.23 -39.92
C ILE A 50 19.43 27.75 -39.54
N ARG A 51 20.48 27.04 -39.98
CA ARG A 51 20.70 25.63 -39.65
C ARG A 51 20.91 25.42 -38.14
N GLN A 52 21.67 26.31 -37.50
CA GLN A 52 21.93 26.27 -36.06
C GLN A 52 20.69 26.59 -35.23
N THR A 53 19.96 27.64 -35.59
CA THR A 53 18.71 28.00 -34.91
C THR A 53 17.64 26.91 -35.09
N ALA A 54 17.57 26.27 -36.26
CA ALA A 54 16.70 25.12 -36.50
C ALA A 54 17.09 23.90 -35.64
N LEU A 55 18.40 23.63 -35.48
CA LEU A 55 18.88 22.55 -34.60
C LEU A 55 18.48 22.81 -33.14
N LEU A 56 18.72 24.02 -32.62
CA LEU A 56 18.35 24.39 -31.25
C LEU A 56 16.83 24.33 -31.04
N THR A 57 16.05 24.76 -32.04
CA THR A 57 14.59 24.70 -31.99
C THR A 57 14.09 23.27 -32.01
N ARG A 58 14.66 22.41 -32.86
CA ARG A 58 14.30 20.99 -32.95
C ARG A 58 14.61 20.26 -31.65
N LEU A 59 15.82 20.45 -31.11
CA LEU A 59 16.22 19.93 -29.80
C LEU A 59 15.21 20.41 -28.75
N GLY A 60 14.91 21.71 -28.67
CA GLY A 60 13.93 22.25 -27.71
C GLY A 60 12.46 21.78 -27.88
N ILE A 61 12.08 21.22 -29.04
CA ILE A 61 10.75 20.62 -29.27
C ILE A 61 10.76 19.13 -28.91
N GLU A 62 11.75 18.37 -29.38
CA GLU A 62 11.92 16.94 -29.08
C GLU A 62 12.06 16.69 -27.57
N PHE A 63 12.64 17.65 -26.85
CA PHE A 63 12.82 17.59 -25.39
C PHE A 63 11.54 17.77 -24.55
N ARG A 64 10.39 18.05 -25.17
CA ARG A 64 9.10 18.20 -24.46
C ARG A 64 8.36 16.89 -24.27
N GLU A 65 8.74 15.83 -24.98
CA GLU A 65 8.14 14.51 -24.80
C GLU A 65 8.68 13.85 -23.52
N ASP A 66 7.88 12.98 -22.92
CA ASP A 66 8.19 12.23 -21.69
C ASP A 66 9.31 11.20 -21.92
N ILE A 67 10.52 11.67 -22.20
CA ILE A 67 11.68 10.85 -22.55
C ILE A 67 12.55 10.64 -21.30
N GLU A 68 12.98 9.39 -21.07
CA GLU A 68 13.93 9.07 -19.99
C GLU A 68 15.29 9.76 -20.20
N PRO A 69 16.00 10.19 -19.14
CA PRO A 69 17.28 10.90 -19.26
C PRO A 69 18.32 10.20 -20.14
N THR A 70 18.42 8.87 -20.09
CA THR A 70 19.34 8.09 -20.92
C THR A 70 18.97 8.16 -22.41
N ALA A 71 17.70 7.99 -22.74
CA ALA A 71 17.19 8.05 -24.10
C ALA A 71 17.37 9.46 -24.69
N LEU A 72 17.14 10.49 -23.87
CA LEU A 72 17.38 11.88 -24.20
C LEU A 72 18.85 12.11 -24.57
N VAL A 73 19.80 11.68 -23.72
CA VAL A 73 21.24 11.82 -23.99
C VAL A 73 21.63 11.09 -25.28
N GLN A 74 21.08 9.90 -25.52
CA GLN A 74 21.34 9.13 -26.74
C GLN A 74 20.87 9.87 -28.00
N GLN A 75 19.65 10.42 -27.98
CA GLN A 75 19.09 11.18 -29.09
C GLN A 75 19.87 12.48 -29.34
N VAL A 76 20.27 13.18 -28.28
CA VAL A 76 21.13 14.36 -28.35
C VAL A 76 22.46 14.05 -29.01
N LEU A 77 23.15 13.00 -28.57
CA LEU A 77 24.45 12.61 -29.14
C LEU A 77 24.35 12.24 -30.62
N GLN A 78 23.27 11.56 -31.03
CA GLN A 78 22.99 11.27 -32.44
C GLN A 78 22.78 12.56 -33.24
N SER A 79 21.98 13.49 -32.72
CA SER A 79 21.70 14.77 -33.37
C SER A 79 22.98 15.63 -33.52
N ILE A 80 23.82 15.68 -32.48
CA ILE A 80 25.10 16.40 -32.52
C ILE A 80 26.03 15.83 -33.59
N THR A 81 26.18 14.51 -33.68
CA THR A 81 27.09 13.90 -34.67
C THR A 81 26.60 14.00 -36.12
N VAL A 82 25.29 14.12 -36.34
CA VAL A 82 24.71 14.33 -37.68
C VAL A 82 24.82 15.79 -38.12
N HIS A 83 24.60 16.74 -37.20
CA HIS A 83 24.42 18.14 -37.56
C HIS A 83 25.66 19.02 -37.29
N LEU A 84 26.53 18.63 -36.36
CA LEU A 84 27.82 19.27 -36.15
C LEU A 84 28.93 18.43 -36.81
N PRO A 85 29.97 19.07 -37.38
CA PRO A 85 31.20 18.37 -37.71
C PRO A 85 31.84 17.93 -36.39
N ALA A 86 31.59 16.72 -35.92
CA ALA A 86 32.21 16.15 -34.73
C ALA A 86 32.71 14.74 -35.08
N ASP A 87 33.94 14.43 -34.67
CA ASP A 87 34.51 13.09 -34.83
C ASP A 87 34.24 12.23 -33.60
N GLU A 88 34.06 12.86 -32.43
CA GLU A 88 33.53 12.20 -31.24
C GLU A 88 32.75 13.21 -30.38
N ALA A 89 31.68 12.77 -29.74
CA ALA A 89 30.94 13.55 -28.75
C ALA A 89 30.59 12.67 -27.55
N THR A 90 30.78 13.21 -26.35
CA THR A 90 30.59 12.51 -25.08
C THR A 90 29.76 13.37 -24.16
N ILE A 91 28.74 12.78 -23.51
CA ILE A 91 27.98 13.43 -22.44
C ILE A 91 28.16 12.61 -21.18
N ILE A 92 28.53 13.28 -20.09
CA ILE A 92 28.60 12.69 -18.75
C ILE A 92 27.68 13.50 -17.84
N LEU A 93 26.62 12.88 -17.35
CA LEU A 93 25.72 13.44 -16.35
C LEU A 93 26.09 12.94 -14.97
N VAL A 94 26.06 13.85 -14.00
CA VAL A 94 26.38 13.55 -12.61
C VAL A 94 25.12 13.56 -11.73
N GLY A 95 25.17 12.75 -10.68
CA GLY A 95 24.21 12.76 -9.59
C GLY A 95 24.49 13.87 -8.56
N PRO A 96 23.67 13.95 -7.51
CA PRO A 96 23.89 14.87 -6.39
C PRO A 96 25.27 14.72 -5.72
N ASP A 97 25.78 13.48 -5.68
CA ASP A 97 27.07 13.14 -5.07
C ASP A 97 28.26 13.34 -6.03
N GLN A 98 28.06 14.04 -7.16
CA GLN A 98 29.02 14.23 -8.26
C GLN A 98 29.53 12.93 -8.90
N THR A 99 28.87 11.80 -8.62
CA THR A 99 29.16 10.51 -9.25
C THR A 99 28.52 10.44 -10.65
N PRO A 100 29.19 9.80 -11.63
CA PRO A 100 28.62 9.64 -12.97
C PRO A 100 27.39 8.73 -12.91
N GLN A 101 26.24 9.23 -13.37
CA GLN A 101 24.98 8.47 -13.45
C GLN A 101 24.69 8.00 -14.88
N HIS A 102 24.96 8.85 -15.87
CA HIS A 102 24.77 8.53 -17.28
C HIS A 102 25.98 9.03 -18.07
N ALA A 103 26.74 8.11 -18.66
CA ALA A 103 27.89 8.44 -19.48
C ALA A 103 27.79 7.74 -20.83
N LEU A 104 27.66 8.53 -21.90
CA LEU A 104 27.55 8.02 -23.27
C LEU A 104 28.55 8.74 -24.18
N THR A 105 29.10 8.01 -25.13
CA THR A 105 30.00 8.52 -26.18
C THR A 105 29.54 8.05 -27.55
N VAL A 106 29.80 8.86 -28.57
CA VAL A 106 29.58 8.53 -29.98
C VAL A 106 30.76 9.04 -30.81
N SER A 107 31.44 8.15 -31.54
CA SER A 107 32.50 8.54 -32.50
C SER A 107 32.08 8.30 -33.96
N LEU A 108 31.50 7.13 -34.26
CA LEU A 108 30.84 6.83 -35.54
C LEU A 108 29.67 5.86 -35.29
N GLY A 109 28.50 6.15 -35.85
CA GLY A 109 27.30 5.31 -35.74
C GLY A 109 26.48 5.59 -34.48
N ALA A 110 26.00 4.55 -33.82
CA ALA A 110 25.13 4.68 -32.64
C ALA A 110 25.93 5.02 -31.36
N PRO A 111 25.34 5.80 -30.42
CA PRO A 111 25.93 6.06 -29.12
C PRO A 111 26.15 4.77 -28.32
N ARG A 112 27.22 4.75 -27.53
CA ARG A 112 27.63 3.63 -26.68
C ARG A 112 27.80 4.10 -25.25
N LEU A 113 27.56 3.18 -24.31
CA LEU A 113 27.81 3.43 -22.89
C LEU A 113 29.32 3.56 -22.64
N LEU A 114 29.69 4.60 -21.90
CA LEU A 114 31.05 4.77 -21.39
C LEU A 114 31.13 4.11 -20.00
N PRO A 115 32.08 3.19 -19.74
CA PRO A 115 32.21 2.54 -18.43
C PRO A 115 32.36 3.55 -17.28
N ASN A 116 31.72 3.29 -16.14
CA ASN A 116 31.70 4.21 -15.00
C ASN A 116 33.10 4.55 -14.47
N GLU A 117 34.02 3.59 -14.43
CA GLU A 117 35.41 3.82 -14.04
C GLU A 117 36.09 4.86 -14.94
N ARG A 118 35.80 4.78 -16.25
CA ARG A 118 36.37 5.69 -17.24
C ARG A 118 35.75 7.08 -17.17
N ALA A 119 34.43 7.14 -16.98
CA ALA A 119 33.73 8.39 -16.73
C ALA A 119 34.26 9.08 -15.46
N ALA A 120 34.47 8.33 -14.38
CA ALA A 120 35.03 8.84 -13.14
C ALA A 120 36.47 9.38 -13.33
N GLU A 121 37.31 8.70 -14.13
CA GLU A 121 38.66 9.19 -14.43
C GLU A 121 38.64 10.53 -15.20
N LEU A 122 37.78 10.65 -16.21
CA LEU A 122 37.60 11.90 -16.98
C LEU A 122 37.07 13.06 -16.11
N LEU A 123 36.18 12.75 -15.17
CA LEU A 123 35.67 13.74 -14.21
C LEU A 123 36.71 14.12 -13.14
N ALA A 124 37.60 13.20 -12.76
CA ALA A 124 38.65 13.49 -11.80
C ALA A 124 39.79 14.31 -12.44
N HIS A 125 40.32 13.84 -13.57
CA HIS A 125 41.59 14.30 -14.13
C HIS A 125 41.50 14.87 -15.56
N GLY A 126 40.34 14.85 -16.21
CA GLY A 126 40.15 15.35 -17.57
C GLY A 126 39.61 16.79 -17.66
N SER A 127 39.54 17.32 -18.87
CA SER A 127 38.90 18.60 -19.21
C SER A 127 37.42 18.62 -18.81
N ALA A 128 36.74 17.48 -18.91
CA ALA A 128 35.38 17.32 -18.43
C ALA A 128 35.27 17.60 -16.93
N GLY A 129 36.18 17.04 -16.12
CA GLY A 129 36.27 17.35 -14.69
C GLY A 129 36.51 18.82 -14.39
N TRP A 130 37.37 19.48 -15.17
CA TRP A 130 37.63 20.91 -15.02
C TRP A 130 36.38 21.74 -15.30
N ALA A 131 35.69 21.48 -16.41
CA ALA A 131 34.46 22.15 -16.80
C ALA A 131 33.33 21.92 -15.77
N LEU A 132 33.23 20.70 -15.21
CA LEU A 132 32.27 20.37 -14.15
C LEU A 132 32.49 21.24 -12.90
N ARG A 133 33.74 21.30 -12.41
CA ARG A 133 34.10 22.00 -11.16
C ARG A 133 34.03 23.52 -11.26
N HIS A 134 34.46 24.09 -12.38
CA HIS A 134 34.49 25.55 -12.57
C HIS A 134 33.21 26.08 -13.23
N GLY A 135 32.40 25.21 -13.81
CA GLY A 135 31.21 25.59 -14.56
C GLY A 135 31.53 26.46 -15.80
N SER A 136 32.74 26.40 -16.32
CA SER A 136 33.13 27.17 -17.50
C SER A 136 33.58 26.24 -18.61
N SER A 137 33.31 26.63 -19.85
CA SER A 137 33.76 25.88 -21.02
C SER A 137 35.27 25.97 -21.16
N VAL A 138 35.92 24.88 -21.57
CA VAL A 138 37.34 24.84 -21.92
C VAL A 138 37.51 24.38 -23.36
N ILE A 139 38.40 25.05 -24.08
CA ILE A 139 38.76 24.72 -25.45
C ILE A 139 40.23 24.33 -25.47
N LEU A 140 40.52 23.16 -26.03
CA LEU A 140 41.87 22.70 -26.35
C LEU A 140 41.99 22.68 -27.87
N LEU A 141 42.79 23.59 -28.43
CA LEU A 141 43.01 23.72 -29.86
C LEU A 141 44.08 22.74 -30.37
N ASP A 142 44.97 22.28 -29.49
CA ASP A 142 45.94 21.22 -29.74
C ASP A 142 45.96 20.26 -28.54
N LEU A 143 45.14 19.21 -28.66
CA LEU A 143 44.91 18.25 -27.58
C LEU A 143 46.20 17.63 -27.07
N ALA A 144 47.12 17.24 -27.95
CA ALA A 144 48.35 16.54 -27.54
C ALA A 144 49.25 17.44 -26.69
N ASN A 145 49.45 18.69 -27.13
CA ASN A 145 50.31 19.65 -26.45
C ASN A 145 49.66 20.18 -25.15
N GLU A 146 48.38 20.55 -25.21
CA GLU A 146 47.71 21.21 -24.09
C GLU A 146 47.34 20.22 -22.97
N THR A 147 46.99 18.98 -23.30
CA THR A 147 46.76 17.93 -22.29
C THR A 147 48.01 17.66 -21.47
N GLN A 148 49.19 17.63 -22.11
CA GLN A 148 50.47 17.49 -21.41
C GLN A 148 50.80 18.74 -20.57
N ARG A 149 50.57 19.94 -21.11
CA ARG A 149 50.83 21.20 -20.41
C ARG A 149 49.96 21.38 -19.15
N PHE A 150 48.68 21.01 -19.23
CA PHE A 150 47.72 21.14 -18.14
C PHE A 150 47.59 19.86 -17.29
N GLN A 151 48.40 18.83 -17.56
CA GLN A 151 48.37 17.54 -16.88
C GLN A 151 46.97 16.89 -16.86
N LEU A 152 46.20 17.12 -17.93
CA LEU A 152 44.88 16.52 -18.08
C LEU A 152 45.04 15.06 -18.54
N ARG A 153 44.11 14.19 -18.16
CA ARG A 153 44.04 12.82 -18.69
C ARG A 153 42.87 12.73 -19.66
N GLU A 154 43.16 13.06 -20.92
CA GLU A 154 42.24 12.83 -22.03
C GLU A 154 42.44 11.41 -22.57
N THR A 155 41.32 10.76 -22.89
CA THR A 155 41.35 9.37 -23.29
C THR A 155 41.41 9.29 -24.80
N GLY A 156 42.31 8.45 -25.34
CA GLY A 156 42.25 8.05 -26.74
C GLY A 156 40.84 7.55 -27.08
N THR A 157 40.38 7.87 -28.30
CA THR A 157 39.05 7.54 -28.84
C THR A 157 38.59 6.13 -28.44
N ALA A 158 37.27 5.90 -28.39
CA ALA A 158 36.58 4.67 -27.95
C ALA A 158 37.06 3.30 -28.54
N THR A 159 38.11 3.27 -29.35
CA THR A 159 38.75 2.11 -29.98
C THR A 159 40.03 1.60 -29.30
N GLY A 160 40.41 2.10 -28.11
CA GLY A 160 41.49 1.50 -27.31
C GLY A 160 42.93 1.73 -27.80
N SER A 161 43.15 2.70 -28.69
CA SER A 161 44.50 3.14 -29.08
C SER A 161 45.08 4.14 -28.07
N VAL A 162 46.35 3.92 -27.69
CA VAL A 162 47.00 4.34 -26.43
C VAL A 162 47.49 5.81 -26.39
N GLU A 163 47.29 6.66 -27.40
CA GLU A 163 47.68 8.07 -27.31
C GLU A 163 46.64 9.02 -27.93
N PRO A 164 46.45 10.25 -27.39
CA PRO A 164 45.66 11.29 -28.03
C PRO A 164 46.38 11.73 -29.32
N SER A 165 46.08 11.03 -30.41
CA SER A 165 46.70 11.22 -31.71
C SER A 165 46.13 12.46 -32.41
N SER A 166 46.56 13.63 -31.94
CA SER A 166 46.26 14.95 -32.54
C SER A 166 44.77 15.34 -32.52
N GLY A 167 44.48 16.64 -32.50
CA GLY A 167 43.12 17.14 -32.61
C GLY A 167 42.80 18.33 -31.71
N SER A 168 41.52 18.67 -31.66
CA SER A 168 41.00 19.71 -30.78
C SER A 168 39.75 19.23 -30.04
N LEU A 169 39.47 19.83 -28.89
CA LEU A 169 38.39 19.42 -27.99
C LEU A 169 37.73 20.64 -27.35
N ILE A 170 36.41 20.59 -27.19
CA ILE A 170 35.65 21.50 -26.34
C ILE A 170 34.98 20.68 -25.25
N ALA A 171 35.17 21.05 -23.99
CA ALA A 171 34.37 20.55 -22.87
C ALA A 171 33.53 21.69 -22.30
N THR A 172 32.21 21.52 -22.30
CA THR A 172 31.23 22.54 -21.94
C THR A 172 30.30 22.02 -20.83
N PRO A 173 30.10 22.77 -19.75
CA PRO A 173 29.23 22.37 -18.65
C PRO A 173 27.76 22.35 -19.08
N ILE A 174 27.04 21.29 -18.71
CA ILE A 174 25.59 21.19 -18.81
C ILE A 174 25.01 21.72 -17.51
N ARG A 175 24.24 22.80 -17.57
CA ARG A 175 23.73 23.51 -16.40
C ARG A 175 22.22 23.40 -16.29
N GLN A 176 21.73 23.17 -15.08
CA GLN A 176 20.34 23.33 -14.71
C GLN A 176 20.25 24.44 -13.67
N SER A 177 19.71 25.60 -14.08
CA SER A 177 19.75 26.82 -13.27
C SER A 177 21.22 27.14 -12.86
N VAL A 178 21.54 27.15 -11.57
CA VAL A 178 22.87 27.47 -11.04
C VAL A 178 23.78 26.23 -10.94
N ALA A 179 23.22 25.01 -10.94
CA ALA A 179 23.96 23.78 -10.73
C ALA A 179 24.49 23.20 -12.05
N THR A 180 25.76 22.77 -12.06
CA THR A 180 26.33 21.99 -13.18
C THR A 180 25.96 20.52 -12.97
N ILE A 181 25.10 19.98 -13.84
CA ILE A 181 24.55 18.62 -13.73
C ILE A 181 25.25 17.62 -14.66
N GLY A 182 26.22 18.08 -15.46
CA GLY A 182 27.00 17.24 -16.35
C GLY A 182 27.92 18.05 -17.26
N VAL A 183 28.53 17.38 -18.23
CA VAL A 183 29.44 17.98 -19.20
C VAL A 183 29.22 17.36 -20.58
N LEU A 184 29.22 18.21 -21.61
CA LEU A 184 29.27 17.85 -23.02
C LEU A 184 30.70 18.07 -23.52
N THR A 185 31.32 17.02 -24.03
CA THR A 185 32.63 17.06 -24.66
C THR A 185 32.50 16.77 -26.15
N VAL A 186 33.07 17.63 -26.99
CA VAL A 186 33.08 17.47 -28.45
C VAL A 186 34.53 17.46 -28.93
N TYR A 187 34.90 16.44 -29.67
CA TYR A 187 36.24 16.22 -30.21
C TYR A 187 36.25 16.23 -31.73
N ARG A 188 37.33 16.79 -32.29
CA ARG A 188 37.65 16.77 -33.72
C ARG A 188 39.08 16.29 -33.91
N LEU A 189 39.29 15.44 -34.93
CA LEU A 189 40.60 14.97 -35.37
C LEU A 189 41.50 16.13 -35.85
N ALA A 190 40.90 17.21 -36.35
CA ALA A 190 41.63 18.39 -36.80
C ALA A 190 42.03 19.28 -35.61
N THR A 191 43.30 19.69 -35.56
CA THR A 191 43.78 20.74 -34.65
C THR A 191 43.22 22.10 -35.08
N HIS A 192 43.01 22.97 -34.10
CA HIS A 192 42.51 24.34 -34.24
C HIS A 192 41.19 24.40 -35.03
N ALA A 193 40.31 23.42 -34.79
CA ALA A 193 39.06 23.28 -35.53
C ALA A 193 37.88 24.02 -34.89
N PHE A 194 38.09 24.67 -33.74
CA PHE A 194 37.06 25.39 -33.01
C PHE A 194 37.39 26.89 -32.93
N GLY A 195 36.42 27.73 -33.30
CA GLY A 195 36.43 29.17 -33.08
C GLY A 195 35.35 29.61 -32.09
N SER A 196 35.14 30.92 -31.98
CA SER A 196 34.14 31.51 -31.09
C SER A 196 32.71 31.12 -31.45
N HIS A 197 32.44 30.90 -32.74
CA HIS A 197 31.13 30.52 -33.22
C HIS A 197 30.76 29.08 -32.84
N GLU A 198 31.69 28.13 -32.99
CA GLU A 198 31.50 26.75 -32.54
C GLU A 198 31.33 26.67 -31.02
N LEU A 199 32.08 27.48 -30.26
CA LEU A 199 31.91 27.55 -28.81
C LEU A 199 30.48 28.00 -28.44
N MET A 200 30.01 29.12 -29.00
CA MET A 200 28.66 29.63 -28.72
C MET A 200 27.56 28.62 -29.08
N LEU A 201 27.74 27.89 -30.18
CA LEU A 201 26.80 26.83 -30.58
C LEU A 201 26.81 25.67 -29.58
N ILE A 202 27.97 25.16 -29.19
CA ILE A 202 28.10 24.04 -28.25
C ILE A 202 27.60 24.44 -26.85
N GLU A 203 27.86 25.66 -26.40
CA GLU A 203 27.29 26.23 -25.18
C GLU A 203 25.76 26.32 -25.23
N SER A 204 25.21 26.77 -26.35
CA SER A 204 23.77 26.81 -26.56
C SER A 204 23.15 25.41 -26.54
N ILE A 205 23.81 24.43 -27.15
CA ILE A 205 23.39 23.03 -27.11
C ILE A 205 23.45 22.49 -25.67
N ALA A 206 24.54 22.70 -24.95
CA ALA A 206 24.69 22.28 -23.56
C ALA A 206 23.64 22.92 -22.64
N ALA A 207 23.27 24.19 -22.87
CA ALA A 207 22.19 24.86 -22.17
C ALA A 207 20.83 24.20 -22.44
N GLN A 208 20.51 23.88 -23.71
CA GLN A 208 19.26 23.20 -24.07
C GLN A 208 19.19 21.78 -23.47
N ILE A 209 20.30 21.05 -23.50
CA ILE A 209 20.42 19.73 -22.85
C ILE A 209 20.13 19.83 -21.35
N GLY A 210 20.67 20.87 -20.69
CA GLY A 210 20.46 21.11 -19.27
C GLY A 210 19.01 21.36 -18.89
N ILE A 211 18.29 22.14 -19.71
CA ILE A 211 16.84 22.38 -19.55
C ILE A 211 16.06 21.06 -19.69
N ALA A 212 16.36 20.29 -20.74
CA ALA A 212 15.66 19.05 -21.05
C ALA A 212 15.85 17.96 -19.99
N ILE A 213 17.09 17.74 -19.54
CA ILE A 213 17.39 16.79 -18.47
C ILE A 213 16.71 17.24 -17.17
N GLY A 214 16.72 18.54 -16.90
CA GLY A 214 16.03 19.10 -15.74
C GLY A 214 14.53 18.80 -15.75
N ALA A 215 13.87 18.99 -16.90
CA ALA A 215 12.47 18.65 -17.09
C ALA A 215 12.23 17.13 -16.94
N ALA A 216 13.03 16.29 -17.61
CA ALA A 216 12.89 14.83 -17.55
C ALA A 216 13.04 14.30 -16.12
N ARG A 217 14.07 14.74 -15.37
CA ARG A 217 14.28 14.38 -13.96
C ARG A 217 13.10 14.84 -13.08
N PHE A 218 12.62 16.06 -13.28
CA PHE A 218 11.47 16.60 -12.55
C PHE A 218 10.18 15.79 -12.80
N HIS A 219 9.88 15.48 -14.07
CA HIS A 219 8.73 14.65 -14.44
C HIS A 219 8.84 13.24 -13.86
N GLN A 220 10.02 12.62 -13.91
CA GLN A 220 10.27 11.31 -13.30
C GLN A 220 10.04 11.33 -11.79
N GLN A 221 10.56 12.33 -11.09
CA GLN A 221 10.35 12.49 -9.64
C GLN A 221 8.87 12.71 -9.31
N HIS A 222 8.16 13.52 -10.10
CA HIS A 222 6.72 13.72 -9.95
C HIS A 222 5.92 12.43 -10.17
N ARG A 223 6.23 11.65 -11.21
CA ARG A 223 5.58 10.36 -11.48
C ARG A 223 5.80 9.37 -10.35
N LEU A 224 7.03 9.21 -9.88
CA LEU A 224 7.35 8.34 -8.75
C LEU A 224 6.57 8.76 -7.49
N ARG A 225 6.54 10.06 -7.18
CA ARG A 225 5.78 10.61 -6.05
C ARG A 225 4.27 10.34 -6.20
N GLN A 226 3.71 10.48 -7.40
CA GLN A 226 2.32 10.15 -7.68
C GLN A 226 2.02 8.66 -7.52
N GLN A 227 2.89 7.78 -8.03
CA GLN A 227 2.75 6.34 -7.86
C GLN A 227 2.79 5.95 -6.38
N HIS A 228 3.74 6.48 -5.62
CA HIS A 228 3.83 6.25 -4.18
C HIS A 228 2.55 6.70 -3.46
N MET A 229 2.02 7.87 -3.82
CA MET A 229 0.76 8.38 -3.24
C MET A 229 -0.43 7.48 -3.57
N LEU A 230 -0.54 6.98 -4.81
CA LEU A 230 -1.59 6.03 -5.20
C LEU A 230 -1.47 4.70 -4.45
N THR A 231 -0.26 4.17 -4.26
CA THR A 231 -0.02 2.96 -3.46
C THR A 231 -0.54 3.15 -2.03
N LEU A 232 -0.26 4.29 -1.39
CA LEU A 232 -0.72 4.57 -0.03
C LEU A 232 -2.24 4.78 0.06
N ILE A 233 -2.85 5.44 -0.94
CA ILE A 233 -4.31 5.60 -1.00
C ILE A 233 -5.01 4.26 -1.20
N ASN A 234 -4.51 3.43 -2.13
CA ASN A 234 -5.05 2.10 -2.39
C ASN A 234 -4.94 1.20 -1.16
N PHE A 235 -3.80 1.27 -0.44
CA PHE A 235 -3.63 0.60 0.85
C PHE A 235 -4.73 1.00 1.84
N GLY A 236 -5.03 2.29 1.96
CA GLY A 236 -6.14 2.82 2.75
C GLY A 236 -7.51 2.23 2.42
N GLN A 237 -7.81 2.08 1.13
CA GLN A 237 -9.08 1.55 0.64
C GLN A 237 -9.24 0.05 0.84
N MET A 238 -8.15 -0.69 1.05
CA MET A 238 -8.19 -2.12 1.31
C MET A 238 -8.72 -2.48 2.72
N ALA A 239 -9.01 -1.50 3.58
CA ALA A 239 -9.62 -1.71 4.90
C ALA A 239 -10.97 -2.48 4.86
N GLY A 240 -11.68 -2.44 3.72
CA GLY A 240 -13.01 -3.02 3.55
C GLY A 240 -13.05 -4.50 3.14
N SER A 241 -11.96 -5.05 2.58
CA SER A 241 -11.85 -6.49 2.31
C SER A 241 -11.35 -7.17 3.57
N ALA A 242 -11.95 -8.30 3.97
CA ALA A 242 -11.66 -8.96 5.25
C ALA A 242 -10.17 -9.30 5.41
N GLN A 243 -9.43 -8.44 6.11
CA GLN A 243 -8.01 -8.61 6.42
C GLN A 243 -7.82 -8.82 7.92
N THR A 244 -6.81 -9.60 8.30
CA THR A 244 -6.36 -9.67 9.69
C THR A 244 -5.31 -8.58 9.95
N ALA A 245 -5.06 -8.24 11.21
CA ALA A 245 -3.98 -7.31 11.55
C ALA A 245 -2.60 -7.81 11.07
N SER A 246 -2.44 -9.13 10.96
CA SER A 246 -1.24 -9.79 10.44
C SER A 246 -1.03 -9.52 8.94
N ASP A 247 -2.11 -9.50 8.15
CA ASP A 247 -2.03 -9.17 6.71
C ASP A 247 -1.65 -7.70 6.51
N VAL A 248 -2.20 -6.80 7.33
CA VAL A 248 -1.83 -5.38 7.34
C VAL A 248 -0.37 -5.19 7.71
N ALA A 249 0.15 -5.95 8.68
CA ALA A 249 1.58 -5.92 9.02
C ALA A 249 2.46 -6.34 7.83
N GLY A 250 2.04 -7.35 7.07
CA GLY A 250 2.74 -7.78 5.85
C GLY A 250 2.76 -6.70 4.76
N GLN A 251 1.61 -6.05 4.53
CA GLN A 251 1.54 -4.93 3.59
C GLN A 251 2.34 -3.72 4.07
N CYS A 252 2.31 -3.40 5.36
CA CYS A 252 3.13 -2.33 5.93
C CYS A 252 4.63 -2.60 5.72
N HIS A 253 5.07 -3.85 5.88
CA HIS A 253 6.43 -4.26 5.59
C HIS A 253 6.79 -4.03 4.11
N GLN A 254 5.90 -4.40 3.18
CA GLN A 254 6.16 -4.23 1.75
C GLN A 254 6.21 -2.75 1.35
N ILE A 255 5.25 -1.94 1.81
CA ILE A 255 5.20 -0.49 1.56
C ILE A 255 6.43 0.21 2.14
N ALA A 256 6.86 -0.17 3.34
CA ALA A 256 8.08 0.35 3.95
C ALA A 256 9.31 0.17 3.04
N ARG A 257 9.42 -0.98 2.38
CA ARG A 257 10.53 -1.29 1.47
C ARG A 257 10.41 -0.54 0.14
N ASP A 258 9.23 -0.61 -0.49
CA ASP A 258 9.04 -0.14 -1.86
C ASP A 258 8.93 1.39 -1.94
N VAL A 259 8.26 2.02 -0.97
CA VAL A 259 7.98 3.47 -0.99
C VAL A 259 9.03 4.26 -0.21
N PHE A 260 9.50 3.72 0.91
CA PHE A 260 10.39 4.45 1.84
C PHE A 260 11.82 3.93 1.86
N ALA A 261 12.16 2.94 1.02
CA ALA A 261 13.47 2.29 0.98
C ALA A 261 13.96 1.79 2.35
N ALA A 262 13.03 1.48 3.25
CA ALA A 262 13.36 0.89 4.55
C ALA A 262 13.76 -0.58 4.37
N ARG A 263 14.58 -1.11 5.28
CA ARG A 263 14.91 -2.53 5.34
C ARG A 263 13.72 -3.37 5.79
N TRP A 264 12.90 -2.81 6.66
CA TRP A 264 11.69 -3.43 7.20
C TRP A 264 10.69 -2.38 7.69
N GLY A 265 9.41 -2.75 7.70
CA GLY A 265 8.35 -2.07 8.44
C GLY A 265 7.74 -3.04 9.48
N LEU A 266 7.67 -2.61 10.74
CA LEU A 266 7.10 -3.39 11.85
C LEU A 266 5.90 -2.67 12.44
N LEU A 267 4.76 -3.34 12.44
CA LEU A 267 3.50 -2.85 13.00
C LEU A 267 3.37 -3.27 14.47
N PHE A 268 3.04 -2.33 15.33
CA PHE A 268 2.69 -2.59 16.72
C PHE A 268 1.35 -1.95 17.04
N LEU A 269 0.47 -2.70 17.71
CA LEU A 269 -0.86 -2.25 18.10
C LEU A 269 -1.09 -2.45 19.58
N ARG A 270 -1.93 -1.59 20.16
CA ARG A 270 -2.37 -1.71 21.55
C ARG A 270 -3.74 -2.36 21.56
N SER A 271 -3.92 -3.33 22.45
CA SER A 271 -5.23 -3.94 22.70
C SER A 271 -6.16 -3.01 23.48
N THR A 272 -5.60 -2.13 24.32
CA THR A 272 -6.34 -1.13 25.11
C THR A 272 -5.62 0.22 25.11
N SER A 273 -6.36 1.29 25.42
CA SER A 273 -5.83 2.67 25.49
C SER A 273 -4.76 2.89 26.56
N GLN A 274 -4.58 1.96 27.49
CA GLN A 274 -3.53 1.95 28.51
C GLN A 274 -2.52 0.80 28.35
N GLY A 275 -2.77 -0.16 27.45
CA GLY A 275 -1.87 -1.29 27.22
C GLY A 275 -0.57 -0.90 26.54
N GLN A 276 0.45 -1.75 26.62
CA GLN A 276 1.67 -1.57 25.84
C GLN A 276 1.43 -1.97 24.38
N PRO A 277 2.12 -1.32 23.41
CA PRO A 277 2.04 -1.72 22.01
C PRO A 277 2.72 -3.09 21.82
N GLU A 278 1.96 -4.06 21.31
CA GLU A 278 2.44 -5.40 21.01
C GLU A 278 2.74 -5.54 19.52
N TRP A 279 3.79 -6.29 19.21
CA TRP A 279 4.19 -6.55 17.84
C TRP A 279 3.18 -7.46 17.14
N ILE A 280 2.76 -7.06 15.94
CA ILE A 280 1.91 -7.86 15.07
C ILE A 280 2.79 -8.55 14.03
N ALA A 281 2.98 -9.86 14.19
CA ALA A 281 3.72 -10.67 13.23
C ALA A 281 2.94 -10.76 11.90
N PRO A 282 3.59 -10.60 10.74
CA PRO A 282 2.94 -10.71 9.43
C PRO A 282 2.69 -12.16 9.00
N THR A 283 1.62 -12.39 8.24
CA THR A 283 1.27 -13.72 7.71
C THR A 283 2.26 -14.13 6.62
N ASN A 284 2.79 -15.36 6.67
CA ASN A 284 3.65 -15.96 5.63
C ASN A 284 4.94 -15.19 5.28
N ILE A 285 5.41 -14.28 6.14
CA ILE A 285 6.65 -13.54 5.93
C ILE A 285 7.55 -13.74 7.16
N SER A 286 8.74 -14.31 6.96
CA SER A 286 9.77 -14.34 8.00
C SER A 286 10.59 -13.06 7.94
N LEU A 287 10.66 -12.32 9.05
CA LEU A 287 11.36 -11.05 9.15
C LEU A 287 12.59 -11.15 10.06
N GLU A 288 13.77 -10.91 9.49
CA GLU A 288 14.99 -10.65 10.26
C GLU A 288 15.03 -9.16 10.64
N ALA A 289 14.41 -8.81 11.77
CA ALA A 289 14.37 -7.46 12.30
C ALA A 289 14.54 -7.45 13.83
N PRO A 290 15.13 -6.40 14.41
CA PRO A 290 15.32 -6.27 15.86
C PRO A 290 13.99 -5.84 16.55
N VAL A 291 13.00 -6.73 16.54
CA VAL A 291 11.62 -6.46 17.02
C VAL A 291 11.59 -5.87 18.44
N ALA A 292 12.39 -6.43 19.36
CA ALA A 292 12.44 -5.95 20.74
C ALA A 292 12.96 -4.51 20.86
N ALA A 293 14.02 -4.17 20.12
CA ALA A 293 14.60 -2.83 20.13
C ALA A 293 13.66 -1.82 19.45
N ALA A 294 13.06 -2.21 18.32
CA ALA A 294 12.04 -1.41 17.63
C ALA A 294 10.80 -1.16 18.51
N GLY A 295 10.39 -2.16 19.31
CA GLY A 295 9.30 -2.02 20.28
C GLY A 295 9.58 -0.93 21.33
N GLY A 296 10.83 -0.76 21.74
CA GLY A 296 11.25 0.34 22.61
C GLY A 296 11.03 1.72 21.96
N ALA A 297 11.42 1.89 20.69
CA ALA A 297 11.18 3.13 19.93
C ALA A 297 9.69 3.43 19.76
N VAL A 298 8.89 2.39 19.49
CA VAL A 298 7.44 2.51 19.35
C VAL A 298 6.77 2.87 20.67
N LYS A 299 7.23 2.31 21.79
CA LYS A 299 6.73 2.69 23.11
C LYS A 299 6.94 4.19 23.37
N LEU A 300 8.15 4.70 23.13
CA LEU A 300 8.45 6.13 23.27
C LEU A 300 7.56 6.99 22.36
N THR A 301 7.38 6.57 21.11
CA THR A 301 6.54 7.25 20.12
C THR A 301 5.07 7.33 20.54
N VAL A 302 4.54 6.24 21.10
CA VAL A 302 3.16 6.16 21.59
C VAL A 302 2.98 7.05 22.82
N GLU A 303 3.96 7.08 23.73
CA GLU A 303 3.95 7.91 24.95
C GLU A 303 4.09 9.40 24.62
N SER A 304 4.94 9.77 23.66
CA SER A 304 5.17 11.15 23.26
C SER A 304 4.20 11.66 22.18
N GLN A 305 3.41 10.77 21.57
CA GLN A 305 2.55 11.05 20.39
C GLN A 305 3.29 11.78 19.26
N SER A 306 4.57 11.48 19.08
CA SER A 306 5.44 12.18 18.14
C SER A 306 6.46 11.21 17.53
N VAL A 307 6.92 11.51 16.32
CA VAL A 307 7.88 10.65 15.62
C VAL A 307 9.19 10.57 16.40
N VAL A 308 9.67 9.35 16.66
CA VAL A 308 10.95 9.10 17.32
C VAL A 308 11.92 8.49 16.31
N THR A 309 13.12 9.05 16.22
CA THR A 309 14.24 8.44 15.51
C THR A 309 15.23 7.90 16.53
N MET A 310 15.61 6.63 16.43
CA MET A 310 16.47 5.97 17.41
C MET A 310 17.43 5.00 16.73
N ALA A 311 18.70 5.01 17.15
CA ALA A 311 19.64 3.96 16.80
C ALA A 311 19.26 2.67 17.54
N LEU A 312 19.10 1.57 16.80
CA LEU A 312 18.79 0.26 17.35
C LEU A 312 20.05 -0.57 17.59
N THR A 313 21.03 -0.44 16.70
CA THR A 313 22.36 -1.04 16.79
C THR A 313 23.39 -0.09 16.16
N ASP A 314 24.68 -0.44 16.23
CA ASP A 314 25.77 0.31 15.58
C ASP A 314 25.64 0.37 14.04
N GLU A 315 24.73 -0.40 13.44
CA GLU A 315 24.51 -0.44 11.99
C GLU A 315 23.06 -0.19 11.59
N GLN A 316 22.15 0.05 12.54
CA GLN A 316 20.73 0.20 12.26
C GLN A 316 20.12 1.37 13.02
N THR A 317 19.35 2.17 12.29
CA THR A 317 18.50 3.21 12.85
C THR A 317 17.05 2.91 12.51
N CYS A 318 16.13 3.40 13.34
CA CYS A 318 14.71 3.29 13.06
C CYS A 318 14.00 4.62 13.25
N ILE A 319 12.91 4.76 12.51
CA ILE A 319 11.91 5.81 12.69
C ILE A 319 10.64 5.14 13.14
N ALA A 320 10.19 5.45 14.35
CA ALA A 320 8.92 5.03 14.89
C ALA A 320 7.91 6.18 14.78
N ILE A 321 6.74 5.89 14.23
CA ILE A 321 5.69 6.86 13.91
C ILE A 321 4.42 6.46 14.64
N PRO A 322 3.72 7.40 15.32
CA PRO A 322 2.53 7.06 16.06
C PRO A 322 1.37 6.82 15.10
N LEU A 323 0.61 5.75 15.34
CA LEU A 323 -0.65 5.52 14.65
C LEU A 323 -1.74 6.23 15.46
N MET A 324 -2.26 7.33 14.93
CA MET A 324 -3.18 8.21 15.64
C MET A 324 -4.64 7.98 15.23
N HIS A 325 -5.52 7.90 16.22
CA HIS A 325 -6.97 7.89 16.04
C HIS A 325 -7.61 8.72 17.17
N ASP A 326 -8.50 9.64 16.83
CA ASP A 326 -9.19 10.53 17.79
C ASP A 326 -8.27 11.18 18.83
N GLY A 327 -7.10 11.66 18.39
CA GLY A 327 -6.12 12.34 19.26
C GLY A 327 -5.29 11.41 20.16
N HIS A 328 -5.40 10.09 19.99
CA HIS A 328 -4.68 9.10 20.80
C HIS A 328 -3.90 8.11 19.92
N ALA A 329 -2.72 7.70 20.41
CA ALA A 329 -1.93 6.67 19.74
C ALA A 329 -2.48 5.26 20.05
N ILE A 330 -2.98 4.59 19.02
CA ILE A 330 -3.45 3.19 19.08
C ILE A 330 -2.31 2.17 18.93
N GLY A 331 -1.11 2.65 18.61
CA GLY A 331 0.05 1.83 18.28
C GLY A 331 1.11 2.66 17.58
N GLY A 332 2.05 1.99 16.94
CA GLY A 332 3.10 2.65 16.17
C GLY A 332 3.62 1.77 15.04
N LEU A 333 4.16 2.43 14.03
CA LEU A 333 4.84 1.79 12.91
C LEU A 333 6.33 2.15 12.98
N ALA A 334 7.19 1.14 13.03
CA ALA A 334 8.63 1.32 12.99
C ALA A 334 9.19 0.97 11.62
N LEU A 335 9.99 1.88 11.04
CA LEU A 335 10.72 1.69 9.79
C LEU A 335 12.22 1.62 10.09
N GLY A 336 12.89 0.55 9.66
CA GLY A 336 14.32 0.35 9.89
C GLY A 336 15.16 0.71 8.68
N TYR A 337 16.31 1.34 8.91
CA TYR A 337 17.27 1.76 7.90
C TYR A 337 18.68 1.26 8.24
N SER A 338 19.49 1.03 7.21
CA SER A 338 20.92 0.72 7.38
C SER A 338 21.72 1.99 7.66
N GLY A 339 22.61 1.95 8.64
CA GLY A 339 23.47 3.06 9.04
C GLY A 339 23.01 3.81 10.30
N THR A 340 23.93 4.55 10.90
CA THR A 340 23.75 5.27 12.18
C THR A 340 23.23 6.70 12.03
N GLN A 341 23.27 7.26 10.82
CA GLN A 341 22.74 8.58 10.51
C GLN A 341 21.71 8.50 9.39
N LEU A 342 20.45 8.73 9.76
CA LEU A 342 19.36 8.91 8.84
C LEU A 342 19.40 10.34 8.30
N ASN A 343 19.53 10.50 6.98
CA ASN A 343 19.44 11.80 6.36
C ASN A 343 17.96 12.22 6.25
N PRO A 344 17.48 13.26 6.95
CA PRO A 344 16.08 13.64 6.94
C PRO A 344 15.58 14.07 5.56
N SER A 345 16.47 14.48 4.65
CA SER A 345 16.09 14.93 3.31
C SER A 345 15.72 13.79 2.36
N THR A 346 16.04 12.54 2.69
CA THR A 346 15.67 11.38 1.86
C THR A 346 14.26 10.88 2.15
N ILE A 347 13.67 11.31 3.27
CA ILE A 347 12.34 10.89 3.69
C ILE A 347 11.30 11.93 3.29
N ASP A 348 10.29 11.46 2.58
CA ASP A 348 9.11 12.26 2.28
C ASP A 348 8.13 12.22 3.46
N TRP A 349 8.27 13.19 4.37
CA TRP A 349 7.44 13.29 5.58
C TRP A 349 5.94 13.35 5.31
N ASN A 350 5.53 13.92 4.17
CA ASN A 350 4.13 13.99 3.78
C ASN A 350 3.59 12.60 3.41
N LEU A 351 4.38 11.79 2.69
CA LEU A 351 4.01 10.41 2.41
C LEU A 351 4.03 9.56 3.69
N LEU A 352 4.98 9.82 4.60
CA LEU A 352 5.08 9.11 5.86
C LEU A 352 3.87 9.36 6.77
N ASP A 353 3.43 10.61 6.88
CA ASP A 353 2.21 10.99 7.62
C ASP A 353 0.97 10.35 6.97
N LEU A 354 0.84 10.40 5.64
CA LEU A 354 -0.24 9.72 4.93
C LEU A 354 -0.24 8.22 5.22
N PHE A 355 0.91 7.57 5.18
CA PHE A 355 1.04 6.15 5.45
C PHE A 355 0.61 5.82 6.88
N ALA A 356 1.11 6.54 7.88
CA ALA A 356 0.72 6.34 9.28
C ALA A 356 -0.79 6.53 9.49
N ARG A 357 -1.39 7.55 8.87
CA ARG A 357 -2.85 7.81 8.97
C ARG A 357 -3.68 6.67 8.34
N GLN A 358 -3.30 6.20 7.16
CA GLN A 358 -3.99 5.09 6.50
C GLN A 358 -3.87 3.80 7.32
N THR A 359 -2.66 3.48 7.79
CA THR A 359 -2.41 2.32 8.67
C THR A 359 -3.27 2.41 9.94
N ALA A 360 -3.35 3.58 10.57
CA ALA A 360 -4.17 3.78 11.77
C ALA A 360 -5.66 3.54 11.49
N THR A 361 -6.18 4.06 10.38
CA THR A 361 -7.59 3.91 9.98
C THR A 361 -7.94 2.45 9.71
N ILE A 362 -7.07 1.73 9.00
CA ILE A 362 -7.24 0.29 8.74
C ILE A 362 -7.26 -0.47 10.07
N CYS A 363 -6.29 -0.24 10.94
CA CYS A 363 -6.17 -0.96 12.20
C CYS A 363 -7.37 -0.73 13.14
N VAL A 364 -7.87 0.51 13.23
CA VAL A 364 -9.09 0.83 13.99
C VAL A 364 -10.29 0.07 13.44
N THR A 365 -10.45 0.07 12.12
CA THR A 365 -11.56 -0.62 11.46
C THR A 365 -11.51 -2.12 11.76
N LEU A 366 -10.32 -2.74 11.68
CA LEU A 366 -10.13 -4.15 12.00
C LEU A 366 -10.41 -4.47 13.47
N GLN A 367 -9.94 -3.65 14.40
CA GLN A 367 -10.21 -3.81 15.84
C GLN A 367 -11.72 -3.71 16.14
N LEU A 368 -12.42 -2.75 15.50
CA LEU A 368 -13.86 -2.57 15.67
C LEU A 368 -14.65 -3.78 15.13
N VAL A 369 -14.31 -4.25 13.92
CA VAL A 369 -14.95 -5.43 13.31
C VAL A 369 -14.72 -6.69 14.14
N ALA A 370 -13.50 -6.90 14.64
CA ALA A 370 -13.18 -8.03 15.51
C ALA A 370 -14.02 -7.99 16.81
N ARG A 371 -14.13 -6.83 17.45
CA ARG A 371 -14.91 -6.66 18.67
C ARG A 371 -16.41 -6.87 18.47
N LEU A 372 -16.96 -6.40 17.35
CA LEU A 372 -18.37 -6.64 17.00
C LEU A 372 -18.65 -8.13 16.78
N ARG A 373 -17.74 -8.84 16.11
CA ARG A 373 -17.86 -10.30 15.91
C ARG A 373 -17.84 -11.06 17.23
N GLU A 374 -16.91 -10.73 18.12
CA GLU A 374 -16.81 -11.33 19.45
C GLU A 374 -18.09 -11.11 20.29
N GLN A 375 -18.62 -9.87 20.30
CA GLN A 375 -19.86 -9.57 21.02
C GLN A 375 -21.07 -10.31 20.42
N THR A 376 -21.15 -10.40 19.09
CA THR A 376 -22.24 -11.12 18.42
C THR A 376 -22.21 -12.60 18.79
N GLN A 377 -21.02 -13.22 18.77
CA GLN A 377 -20.85 -14.63 19.13
C GLN A 377 -21.21 -14.90 20.60
N LEU A 378 -20.77 -14.05 21.54
CA LEU A 378 -21.12 -14.18 22.95
C LEU A 378 -22.64 -14.04 23.19
N LEU A 379 -23.30 -13.13 22.47
CA LEU A 379 -24.75 -12.99 22.54
C LEU A 379 -25.47 -14.22 22.00
N GLU A 380 -25.03 -14.78 20.87
CA GLU A 380 -25.60 -16.00 20.30
C GLU A 380 -25.46 -17.19 21.27
N GLU A 381 -24.30 -17.35 21.90
CA GLU A 381 -24.06 -18.39 22.91
C GLU A 381 -24.98 -18.23 24.13
N LEU A 382 -25.10 -16.99 24.65
CA LEU A 382 -25.98 -16.70 25.79
C LEU A 382 -27.46 -16.92 25.46
N VAL A 383 -27.92 -16.52 24.25
CA VAL A 383 -29.29 -16.75 23.79
C VAL A 383 -29.57 -18.25 23.70
N THR A 384 -28.64 -19.02 23.15
CA THR A 384 -28.76 -20.47 23.02
C THR A 384 -28.87 -21.14 24.40
N GLU A 385 -28.01 -20.76 25.34
CA GLU A 385 -28.03 -21.29 26.71
C GLU A 385 -29.32 -20.92 27.44
N ARG A 386 -29.77 -19.66 27.37
CA ARG A 386 -31.03 -19.23 27.99
C ARG A 386 -32.25 -19.93 27.39
N THR A 387 -32.25 -20.18 26.09
CA THR A 387 -33.33 -20.90 25.41
C THR A 387 -33.38 -22.36 25.88
N ASN A 388 -32.23 -23.01 25.99
CA ASN A 388 -32.12 -24.38 26.51
C ASN A 388 -32.55 -24.49 27.98
N GLN A 389 -32.16 -23.53 28.83
CA GLN A 389 -32.56 -23.49 30.23
C GLN A 389 -34.07 -23.31 30.39
N LEU A 390 -34.67 -22.39 29.63
CA LEU A 390 -36.13 -22.19 29.63
C LEU A 390 -36.86 -23.45 29.15
N GLN A 391 -36.35 -24.11 28.11
CA GLN A 391 -36.95 -25.34 27.61
C GLN A 391 -36.86 -26.47 28.64
N ARG A 392 -35.68 -26.70 29.26
CA ARG A 392 -35.52 -27.69 30.34
C ARG A 392 -36.41 -27.40 31.55
N SER A 393 -36.51 -26.14 31.97
CA SER A 393 -37.39 -25.74 33.08
C SER A 393 -38.86 -26.00 32.74
N ARG A 394 -39.30 -25.64 31.53
CA ARG A 394 -40.66 -25.94 31.04
C ARG A 394 -40.94 -27.43 30.95
N ASP A 395 -40.01 -28.21 30.43
CA ASP A 395 -40.16 -29.67 30.30
C ASP A 395 -40.21 -30.34 31.67
N LEU A 396 -39.37 -29.92 32.63
CA LEU A 396 -39.37 -30.44 33.99
C LEU A 396 -40.66 -30.09 34.74
N LEU A 397 -41.14 -28.85 34.64
CA LEU A 397 -42.44 -28.45 35.21
C LEU A 397 -43.58 -29.30 34.63
N ARG A 398 -43.55 -29.58 33.32
CA ARG A 398 -44.55 -30.42 32.65
C ARG A 398 -44.49 -31.87 33.15
N ILE A 399 -43.29 -32.43 33.28
CA ILE A 399 -43.09 -33.78 33.83
C ILE A 399 -43.65 -33.86 35.26
N VAL A 400 -43.29 -32.90 36.13
CA VAL A 400 -43.79 -32.87 37.51
C VAL A 400 -45.31 -32.77 37.52
N PHE A 401 -45.88 -31.82 36.77
CA PHE A 401 -47.31 -31.60 36.66
C PHE A 401 -48.07 -32.86 36.19
N ASP A 402 -47.55 -33.56 35.18
CA ASP A 402 -48.14 -34.79 34.63
C ASP A 402 -47.92 -36.04 35.51
N SER A 403 -46.92 -36.04 36.39
CA SER A 403 -46.60 -37.16 37.29
C SER A 403 -47.39 -37.17 38.61
N LEU A 404 -48.07 -36.07 38.95
CA LEU A 404 -48.84 -35.97 40.19
C LEU A 404 -50.02 -36.98 40.16
N PRO A 405 -50.23 -37.76 41.24
CA PRO A 405 -51.25 -38.80 41.29
C PRO A 405 -52.68 -38.26 41.38
N GLU A 406 -52.83 -36.94 41.53
CA GLU A 406 -54.10 -36.22 41.63
C GLU A 406 -54.44 -35.58 40.29
N GLY A 407 -55.72 -35.47 39.95
CA GLY A 407 -56.13 -34.70 38.79
C GLY A 407 -55.99 -33.21 39.07
N ILE A 408 -55.27 -32.48 38.24
CA ILE A 408 -55.08 -31.04 38.42
C ILE A 408 -55.75 -30.31 37.27
N ALA A 409 -56.56 -29.31 37.60
CA ALA A 409 -57.21 -28.42 36.66
C ALA A 409 -57.03 -26.96 37.07
N LEU A 410 -56.48 -26.14 36.18
CA LEU A 410 -56.30 -24.70 36.36
C LEU A 410 -57.33 -23.95 35.51
N PHE A 411 -58.04 -23.01 36.11
CA PHE A 411 -59.05 -22.16 35.48
C PHE A 411 -58.63 -20.69 35.52
N ASP A 412 -58.96 -19.93 34.48
CA ASP A 412 -58.83 -18.46 34.48
C ASP A 412 -60.00 -17.77 35.21
N GLU A 413 -59.94 -16.43 35.30
CA GLU A 413 -60.98 -15.57 35.88
C GLU A 413 -62.36 -15.74 35.24
N THR A 414 -62.42 -16.26 34.00
CA THR A 414 -63.67 -16.50 33.26
C THR A 414 -64.16 -17.94 33.40
N GLU A 415 -63.59 -18.70 34.33
CA GLU A 415 -63.85 -20.11 34.57
C GLU A 415 -63.54 -21.01 33.36
N ARG A 416 -62.58 -20.63 32.50
CA ARG A 416 -62.11 -21.47 31.41
C ARG A 416 -60.87 -22.23 31.80
N LEU A 417 -60.82 -23.49 31.38
CA LEU A 417 -59.71 -24.39 31.67
C LEU A 417 -58.43 -23.97 30.90
N VAL A 418 -57.38 -23.57 31.61
CA VAL A 418 -56.09 -23.11 31.06
C VAL A 418 -55.08 -24.25 30.98
N ALA A 419 -55.03 -25.10 32.00
CA ALA A 419 -54.09 -26.22 32.06
C ALA A 419 -54.70 -27.41 32.81
N ILE A 420 -54.37 -28.62 32.39
CA ILE A 420 -54.76 -29.87 33.03
C ILE A 420 -53.66 -30.91 32.92
N ASN A 421 -53.48 -31.69 33.97
CA ASN A 421 -52.53 -32.80 33.93
C ASN A 421 -53.14 -34.05 33.28
N THR A 422 -52.28 -35.00 32.92
CA THR A 422 -52.72 -36.26 32.29
C THR A 422 -53.72 -37.07 33.13
N VAL A 423 -53.60 -37.04 34.47
CA VAL A 423 -54.54 -37.74 35.37
C VAL A 423 -55.95 -37.19 35.25
N PHE A 424 -56.11 -35.86 35.32
CA PHE A 424 -57.42 -35.21 35.14
C PHE A 424 -58.01 -35.51 33.75
N ALA A 425 -57.19 -35.34 32.71
CA ALA A 425 -57.63 -35.53 31.33
C ALA A 425 -58.08 -36.97 31.06
N ASN A 426 -57.21 -37.96 31.34
CA ASN A 426 -57.39 -39.33 30.91
C ASN A 426 -58.15 -40.19 31.92
N GLN A 427 -57.94 -40.00 33.22
CA GLN A 427 -58.51 -40.90 34.25
C GLN A 427 -59.81 -40.38 34.86
N ILE A 428 -59.99 -39.05 34.90
CA ILE A 428 -61.20 -38.41 35.45
C ILE A 428 -62.19 -38.11 34.34
N VAL A 429 -61.79 -37.36 33.31
CA VAL A 429 -62.70 -36.96 32.22
C VAL A 429 -62.73 -37.96 31.06
N GLY A 430 -61.64 -38.70 30.83
CA GLY A 430 -61.53 -39.68 29.74
C GLY A 430 -61.39 -39.05 28.35
N ARG A 431 -60.78 -37.86 28.24
CA ARG A 431 -60.60 -37.10 26.99
C ARG A 431 -59.19 -36.57 26.84
N HIS A 432 -58.74 -36.38 25.61
CA HIS A 432 -57.42 -35.84 25.34
C HIS A 432 -57.32 -34.37 25.81
N PRO A 433 -56.20 -33.90 26.40
CA PRO A 433 -56.10 -32.54 26.95
C PRO A 433 -56.51 -31.42 26.00
N ARG A 434 -56.16 -31.55 24.70
CA ARG A 434 -56.53 -30.59 23.65
C ARG A 434 -58.04 -30.40 23.46
N GLU A 435 -58.85 -31.38 23.82
CA GLU A 435 -60.31 -31.28 23.74
C GLU A 435 -60.91 -30.56 24.95
N LEU A 436 -60.17 -30.47 26.07
CA LEU A 436 -60.68 -29.95 27.33
C LEU A 436 -60.21 -28.51 27.60
N VAL A 437 -58.97 -28.17 27.23
CA VAL A 437 -58.42 -26.81 27.38
C VAL A 437 -59.28 -25.80 26.62
N GLY A 438 -59.64 -24.70 27.27
CA GLY A 438 -60.51 -23.63 26.76
C GLY A 438 -62.00 -23.81 27.05
N LYS A 439 -62.45 -25.00 27.51
CA LYS A 439 -63.84 -25.21 27.95
C LYS A 439 -64.11 -24.51 29.26
N THR A 440 -65.34 -24.03 29.41
CA THR A 440 -65.83 -23.44 30.67
C THR A 440 -66.11 -24.52 31.71
N TYR A 441 -66.09 -24.15 32.98
CA TYR A 441 -66.41 -25.04 34.10
C TYR A 441 -67.77 -25.76 33.91
N ALA A 442 -68.80 -25.01 33.49
CA ALA A 442 -70.12 -25.56 33.18
C ALA A 442 -70.11 -26.59 32.03
N GLN A 443 -69.27 -26.39 31.01
CA GLN A 443 -69.14 -27.35 29.91
C GLN A 443 -68.43 -28.64 30.37
N LEU A 444 -67.45 -28.53 31.28
CA LEU A 444 -66.78 -29.70 31.84
C LEU A 444 -67.71 -30.54 32.70
N LEU A 445 -68.53 -29.89 33.55
CA LEU A 445 -69.56 -30.56 34.34
C LEU A 445 -70.55 -31.34 33.46
N ARG A 446 -71.01 -30.73 32.36
CA ARG A 446 -71.86 -31.44 31.39
C ARG A 446 -71.18 -32.64 30.74
N ILE A 447 -69.86 -32.60 30.53
CA ILE A 447 -69.11 -33.75 29.98
C ILE A 447 -69.06 -34.88 31.02
N LEU A 448 -68.83 -34.56 32.29
CA LEU A 448 -68.84 -35.52 33.40
C LEU A 448 -70.23 -36.13 33.61
N GLU A 449 -71.29 -35.32 33.63
CA GLU A 449 -72.69 -35.76 33.77
C GLU A 449 -73.14 -36.67 32.62
N ARG A 450 -72.64 -36.43 31.40
CA ARG A 450 -72.92 -37.30 30.24
C ARG A 450 -72.24 -38.66 30.36
N ALA A 451 -71.11 -38.74 31.06
CA ALA A 451 -70.40 -40.00 31.26
C ALA A 451 -71.06 -40.85 32.36
N ALA A 452 -71.52 -40.22 33.44
CA ALA A 452 -72.26 -40.86 34.53
C ALA A 452 -73.13 -39.84 35.29
N PRO A 453 -74.30 -40.23 35.82
CA PRO A 453 -75.06 -39.38 36.74
C PRO A 453 -74.15 -38.90 37.88
N THR A 454 -74.01 -37.57 37.97
CA THR A 454 -73.03 -36.92 38.83
C THR A 454 -73.75 -36.09 39.90
N ALA A 455 -73.45 -36.32 41.18
CA ALA A 455 -73.95 -35.53 42.30
C ALA A 455 -72.80 -34.75 42.95
N ILE A 456 -73.03 -33.49 43.31
CA ILE A 456 -72.03 -32.60 43.94
C ILE A 456 -72.46 -32.30 45.37
N GLU A 457 -71.60 -32.63 46.33
CA GLU A 457 -71.76 -32.32 47.75
C GLU A 457 -70.74 -31.24 48.16
N PHE A 458 -71.20 -30.17 48.81
CA PHE A 458 -70.33 -29.15 49.38
C PHE A 458 -69.97 -29.53 50.82
N LEU A 459 -68.68 -29.78 51.10
CA LEU A 459 -68.25 -30.35 52.39
C LEU A 459 -67.85 -29.28 53.41
N ALA A 460 -67.10 -28.25 53.00
CA ALA A 460 -66.69 -27.15 53.88
C ALA A 460 -66.09 -25.97 53.09
N GLN A 461 -66.27 -24.75 53.60
CA GLN A 461 -65.64 -23.52 53.10
C GLN A 461 -64.84 -22.87 54.22
N ARG A 462 -63.51 -22.76 54.06
CA ARG A 462 -62.63 -22.03 54.99
C ARG A 462 -61.79 -21.03 54.19
N GLN A 463 -62.07 -19.73 54.37
CA GLN A 463 -61.41 -18.51 53.85
C GLN A 463 -60.73 -18.53 52.46
N GLU A 464 -59.88 -19.51 52.13
CA GLU A 464 -59.17 -19.65 50.84
C GLU A 464 -59.27 -21.06 50.20
N HIS A 465 -59.82 -22.05 50.90
CA HIS A 465 -59.94 -23.43 50.43
C HIS A 465 -61.42 -23.87 50.43
N GLN A 466 -61.94 -24.31 49.28
CA GLN A 466 -63.26 -24.93 49.17
C GLN A 466 -63.10 -26.42 48.92
N HIS A 467 -63.80 -27.25 49.72
CA HIS A 467 -63.80 -28.70 49.53
C HIS A 467 -65.16 -29.15 48.98
N LEU A 468 -65.13 -29.82 47.83
CA LEU A 468 -66.30 -30.42 47.19
C LEU A 468 -66.10 -31.91 47.06
N ARG A 469 -67.20 -32.66 47.07
CA ARG A 469 -67.19 -34.07 46.71
C ARG A 469 -68.08 -34.27 45.50
N ILE A 470 -67.53 -34.89 44.47
CA ILE A 470 -68.31 -35.33 43.31
C ILE A 470 -68.47 -36.84 43.40
N ARG A 471 -69.71 -37.33 43.39
CA ARG A 471 -70.04 -38.76 43.28
C ARG A 471 -70.61 -39.06 41.90
N GLN A 472 -70.10 -40.11 41.26
CA GLN A 472 -70.54 -40.59 39.97
C GLN A 472 -71.05 -42.02 40.09
N ALA A 473 -72.29 -42.26 39.66
CA ALA A 473 -72.88 -43.60 39.63
C ALA A 473 -72.54 -44.29 38.30
N LEU A 474 -71.57 -45.21 38.31
CA LEU A 474 -71.18 -46.00 37.15
C LEU A 474 -71.91 -47.36 37.16
N PRO A 475 -72.05 -48.04 36.00
CA PRO A 475 -72.67 -49.36 35.92
C PRO A 475 -71.98 -50.44 36.77
N GLU A 476 -70.71 -50.26 37.11
CA GLU A 476 -69.86 -51.20 37.85
C GLU A 476 -69.62 -50.77 39.32
N GLY A 477 -70.24 -49.68 39.79
CA GLY A 477 -70.10 -49.17 41.16
C GLY A 477 -70.17 -47.63 41.27
N GLU A 478 -70.06 -47.08 42.48
CA GLU A 478 -69.92 -45.63 42.69
C GLU A 478 -68.45 -45.20 42.70
N ARG A 479 -68.15 -44.04 42.10
CA ARG A 479 -66.83 -43.42 42.13
C ARG A 479 -66.95 -42.03 42.74
N SER A 480 -66.21 -41.74 43.80
CA SER A 480 -66.18 -40.41 44.39
C SER A 480 -64.81 -39.73 44.25
N TYR A 481 -64.85 -38.42 44.08
CA TYR A 481 -63.69 -37.54 44.02
C TYR A 481 -63.85 -36.43 45.04
N LEU A 482 -62.82 -36.24 45.86
CA LEU A 482 -62.64 -35.07 46.68
C LEU A 482 -61.92 -34.00 45.85
N ILE A 483 -62.51 -32.81 45.76
CA ILE A 483 -61.97 -31.67 45.04
C ILE A 483 -61.60 -30.60 46.04
N GLU A 484 -60.34 -30.22 46.04
CA GLU A 484 -59.82 -29.09 46.79
C GLU A 484 -59.60 -27.93 45.83
N ARG A 485 -60.32 -26.84 46.06
CA ARG A 485 -60.23 -25.59 45.30
C ARG A 485 -59.37 -24.58 46.05
N LEU A 486 -58.35 -24.07 45.38
CA LEU A 486 -57.56 -22.93 45.81
C LEU A 486 -57.76 -21.77 44.83
N GLU A 487 -58.05 -20.60 45.38
CA GLU A 487 -58.02 -19.34 44.63
C GLU A 487 -56.58 -18.81 44.65
N ILE A 488 -56.00 -18.62 43.46
CA ILE A 488 -54.66 -18.05 43.28
C ILE A 488 -54.83 -16.56 42.97
N PRO A 489 -54.42 -15.66 43.88
CA PRO A 489 -54.51 -14.24 43.65
C PRO A 489 -53.61 -13.81 42.49
N PRO A 490 -53.94 -12.70 41.80
CA PRO A 490 -53.16 -12.22 40.67
C PRO A 490 -51.73 -11.86 41.13
N SER A 491 -50.72 -12.36 40.42
CA SER A 491 -49.33 -12.08 40.71
C SER A 491 -48.52 -11.95 39.43
N HIS A 492 -47.61 -10.96 39.40
CA HIS A 492 -46.64 -10.74 38.31
C HIS A 492 -47.22 -10.85 36.88
N GLY A 493 -48.33 -10.14 36.62
CA GLY A 493 -48.93 -10.09 35.27
C GLY A 493 -49.75 -11.32 34.88
N GLN A 494 -49.93 -12.29 35.77
CA GLN A 494 -50.91 -13.36 35.60
C GLN A 494 -52.25 -12.96 36.27
N PRO A 495 -53.38 -13.13 35.57
CA PRO A 495 -54.71 -12.88 36.13
C PRO A 495 -55.03 -13.88 37.25
N ALA A 496 -56.01 -13.55 38.10
CA ALA A 496 -56.46 -14.46 39.14
C ALA A 496 -56.88 -15.79 38.53
N SER A 497 -56.54 -16.89 39.19
CA SER A 497 -56.72 -18.23 38.64
C SER A 497 -57.24 -19.15 39.72
N ARG A 498 -58.05 -20.14 39.35
CA ARG A 498 -58.56 -21.14 40.29
C ARG A 498 -57.93 -22.48 40.02
N LEU A 499 -57.26 -23.06 41.02
CA LEU A 499 -56.66 -24.39 40.96
C LEU A 499 -57.60 -25.40 41.62
N GLU A 500 -57.92 -26.48 40.92
CA GLU A 500 -58.65 -27.63 41.46
C GLU A 500 -57.76 -28.85 41.52
N LEU A 501 -57.63 -29.44 42.71
CA LEU A 501 -56.97 -30.72 42.96
C LEU A 501 -58.03 -31.79 43.17
N TRP A 502 -58.03 -32.82 42.33
CA TRP A 502 -59.02 -33.89 42.30
C TRP A 502 -58.39 -35.19 42.78
N ARG A 503 -58.77 -35.63 43.98
CA ARG A 503 -58.34 -36.90 44.58
C ARG A 503 -59.45 -37.91 44.50
N ARG A 504 -59.17 -39.12 44.00
CA ARG A 504 -60.14 -40.22 44.06
C ARG A 504 -60.22 -40.74 45.49
N GLU A 505 -61.42 -40.80 46.04
CA GLU A 505 -61.66 -41.49 47.32
C GLU A 505 -61.80 -43.00 47.04
N VAL A 506 -61.10 -43.82 47.83
CA VAL A 506 -61.04 -45.28 47.69
C VAL A 506 -62.23 -45.95 48.34
#